data_AF-A0A1G9WN80-F1
#
_entry.id   AF-A0A1G9WN80-F1
#
_cell.length_a   1.000
_cell.length_b   1.000
_cell.length_c   1.000
_cell.angle_alpha   90.00
_cell.angle_beta   90.00
_cell.angle_gamma   90.00
#
_symmetry.space_group_name_H-M   'P 1'
#
loop_
_entity.id
_entity.type
_entity.pdbx_description
1 polymer ?
#
loop_
_entity_poly.entity_id
_entity_poly.type
_entity_poly.pdbx_seq_one_letter_code
_entity_poly.pdbx_strand_id
1 'polypeptide(L)'
;MPPPTPGPPTEAARAVATLAALADATNRYHRERARRPFMMKLDTGLSVELPGPAVLADIVLPVLNARRDIRNDDGCMVDLTAPAIDGEPAAVGLAELIDGVRAFIAALPEDHTAGRPYCDLRLFILAAMPVTVAGYLRNVADAVRRSLPRVVRAPRERRKQTPEERHAAKRAFDAATRAEIRETDRPSQEAAARYLLLLQERSGPGVVIAPKDLHKRYATAAASSDRVEPIGRNKFFEIADIAVGPRTRRRIDGKPQPAYVTREVPQMTREERKDLARLIVAKMAEDIRTDALAGFAALAEEQNTLVAAVNEAIRPAKVVKLRKVV
;
A
#
# COMPACT_ATOMS: atom_id res chain seq x y z
N MET A 1 -46.59 34.25 5.82
CA MET A 1 -45.25 34.08 6.41
C MET A 1 -44.23 34.19 5.29
N PRO A 2 -43.32 35.16 5.31
CA PRO A 2 -42.21 35.17 4.37
C PRO A 2 -41.34 33.91 4.61
N PRO A 3 -40.72 33.34 3.55
CA PRO A 3 -39.81 32.21 3.72
C PRO A 3 -38.60 32.65 4.57
N PRO A 4 -38.04 31.77 5.42
CA PRO A 4 -36.83 32.08 6.16
C PRO A 4 -35.70 32.35 5.16
N THR A 5 -35.08 33.53 5.25
CA THR A 5 -33.82 33.84 4.56
C THR A 5 -32.75 32.81 4.95
N PRO A 6 -32.00 32.23 3.99
CA PRO A 6 -30.93 31.31 4.30
C PRO A 6 -29.80 32.09 4.99
N GLY A 7 -29.59 31.90 6.28
CA GLY A 7 -28.37 32.36 6.93
C GLY A 7 -27.24 31.39 6.60
N PRO A 8 -26.11 31.85 6.05
CA PRO A 8 -24.86 31.26 6.51
C PRO A 8 -23.77 32.33 6.64
N PRO A 9 -23.30 32.66 7.87
CA PRO A 9 -21.87 32.91 8.01
C PRO A 9 -21.27 32.66 9.42
N THR A 10 -21.90 31.96 10.35
CA THR A 10 -21.37 31.94 11.75
C THR A 10 -20.00 31.29 11.87
N GLU A 11 -19.77 30.15 11.20
CA GLU A 11 -18.50 29.44 11.28
C GLU A 11 -17.42 30.06 10.39
N ALA A 12 -17.76 30.45 9.17
CA ALA A 12 -16.84 31.15 8.28
C ALA A 12 -16.39 32.49 8.87
N ALA A 13 -17.31 33.30 9.41
CA ALA A 13 -16.94 34.57 10.07
C ALA A 13 -16.11 34.34 11.33
N ARG A 14 -16.40 33.31 12.14
CA ARG A 14 -15.57 32.94 13.29
C ARG A 14 -14.19 32.47 12.87
N ALA A 15 -14.08 31.67 11.80
CA ALA A 15 -12.81 31.20 11.27
C ALA A 15 -11.96 32.36 10.75
N VAL A 16 -12.58 33.29 10.00
CA VAL A 16 -11.94 34.53 9.54
C VAL A 16 -11.45 35.35 10.73
N ALA A 17 -12.31 35.61 11.73
CA ALA A 17 -11.93 36.37 12.93
C ALA A 17 -10.82 35.68 13.73
N THR A 18 -10.84 34.35 13.84
CA THR A 18 -9.81 33.56 14.53
C THR A 18 -8.48 33.63 13.79
N LEU A 19 -8.51 33.53 12.45
CA LEU A 19 -7.32 33.66 11.61
C LEU A 19 -6.74 35.08 11.67
N ALA A 20 -7.60 36.10 11.60
CA ALA A 20 -7.21 37.51 11.68
C ALA A 20 -6.61 37.88 13.04
N ALA A 21 -7.10 37.26 14.12
CA ALA A 21 -6.60 37.43 15.48
C ALA A 21 -5.34 36.60 15.79
N LEU A 22 -4.79 35.83 14.84
CA LEU A 22 -3.49 35.18 15.03
C LEU A 22 -2.42 36.27 15.12
N ALA A 23 -2.00 36.58 16.35
CA ALA A 23 -1.00 37.58 16.62
C ALA A 23 0.37 37.18 16.06
N ASP A 24 1.12 38.19 15.60
CA ASP A 24 2.53 38.08 15.23
C ASP A 24 3.32 37.56 16.46
N ALA A 25 3.79 36.32 16.38
CA ALA A 25 4.76 35.69 17.28
C ALA A 25 4.47 35.60 18.81
N THR A 26 3.28 35.93 19.32
CA THR A 26 2.99 35.80 20.78
C THR A 26 1.71 35.04 21.08
N ASN A 27 1.69 33.70 20.94
CA ASN A 27 0.77 32.86 21.74
C ASN A 27 1.05 31.35 21.71
N ARG A 28 0.48 30.65 22.71
CA ARG A 28 0.55 29.23 23.17
C ARG A 28 0.91 28.08 22.19
N TYR A 29 0.94 28.30 20.89
CA TYR A 29 1.12 27.30 19.83
C TYR A 29 2.59 26.86 19.61
N HIS A 30 3.55 27.46 20.33
CA HIS A 30 4.97 27.21 20.13
C HIS A 30 5.51 25.89 20.67
N ARG A 31 4.71 25.00 21.28
CA ARG A 31 5.26 23.73 21.78
C ARG A 31 5.44 22.66 20.69
N GLU A 32 4.61 22.69 19.65
CA GLU A 32 4.63 21.69 18.57
C GLU A 32 5.06 22.31 17.24
N ARG A 33 6.03 21.67 16.56
CA ARG A 33 6.58 22.17 15.28
C ARG A 33 5.50 22.41 14.22
N ALA A 34 4.45 21.58 14.17
CA ALA A 34 3.36 21.67 13.20
C ALA A 34 2.37 22.82 13.48
N ARG A 35 2.43 23.42 14.67
CA ARG A 35 1.54 24.51 15.10
C ARG A 35 2.22 25.88 15.16
N ARG A 36 3.56 25.91 15.09
CA ARG A 36 4.32 27.15 15.02
C ARG A 36 4.06 27.86 13.68
N PRO A 37 3.75 29.17 13.69
CA PRO A 37 3.87 29.94 12.46
C PRO A 37 5.33 29.92 11.99
N PHE A 38 5.53 29.98 10.68
CA PHE A 38 6.86 29.97 10.11
C PHE A 38 6.98 31.01 8.99
N MET A 39 8.15 31.62 8.93
CA MET A 39 8.53 32.55 7.88
C MET A 39 9.05 31.77 6.68
N MET A 40 8.63 32.17 5.49
CA MET A 40 9.09 31.61 4.22
C MET A 40 9.43 32.75 3.25
N LYS A 41 10.60 32.66 2.62
CA LYS A 41 10.95 33.54 1.50
C LYS A 41 10.46 32.91 0.20
N LEU A 42 9.67 33.66 -0.55
CA LEU A 42 9.16 33.26 -1.85
C LEU A 42 10.19 33.54 -2.94
N ASP A 43 10.04 32.88 -4.09
CA ASP A 43 10.92 33.08 -5.25
C ASP A 43 10.82 34.52 -5.82
N THR A 44 9.71 35.21 -5.55
CA THR A 44 9.52 36.64 -5.83
C THR A 44 10.36 37.56 -4.95
N GLY A 45 11.06 37.01 -3.95
CA GLY A 45 11.84 37.76 -2.96
C GLY A 45 11.04 38.23 -1.73
N LEU A 46 9.70 38.11 -1.77
CA LEU A 46 8.82 38.44 -0.65
C LEU A 46 9.00 37.46 0.51
N SER A 47 8.87 37.94 1.75
CA SER A 47 8.91 37.09 2.95
C SER A 47 7.53 37.07 3.59
N VAL A 48 6.90 35.90 3.59
CA VAL A 48 5.55 35.67 4.11
C VAL A 48 5.60 34.90 5.43
N GLU A 49 4.70 35.22 6.35
CA GLU A 49 4.44 34.42 7.54
C GLU A 49 3.22 33.53 7.30
N LEU A 50 3.36 32.22 7.52
CA LEU A 50 2.25 31.29 7.36
C LEU A 50 1.86 30.68 8.71
N PRO A 51 0.55 30.47 8.97
CA PRO A 51 0.14 29.67 10.09
C PRO A 51 0.63 28.22 9.91
N GLY A 52 0.96 27.56 11.02
CA GLY A 52 1.27 26.14 11.00
C GLY A 52 0.11 25.32 10.38
N PRO A 53 0.37 24.26 9.59
CA PRO A 53 -0.70 23.54 8.90
C PRO A 53 -1.80 23.01 9.84
N ALA A 54 -1.44 22.62 11.06
CA ALA A 54 -2.41 22.17 12.06
C ALA A 54 -3.29 23.31 12.60
N VAL A 55 -2.74 24.51 12.74
CA VAL A 55 -3.52 25.69 13.17
C VAL A 55 -4.53 26.07 12.09
N LEU A 56 -4.10 26.11 10.83
CA LEU A 56 -5.02 26.40 9.73
C LEU A 56 -6.09 25.31 9.59
N ALA A 57 -5.72 24.03 9.79
CA ALA A 57 -6.68 22.94 9.80
C ALA A 57 -7.75 23.09 10.89
N ASP A 58 -7.37 23.44 12.12
CA ASP A 58 -8.31 23.63 13.23
C ASP A 58 -9.28 24.80 12.97
N ILE A 59 -8.82 25.85 12.28
CA ILE A 59 -9.64 27.02 11.91
C ILE A 59 -10.61 26.69 10.77
N VAL A 60 -10.14 25.97 9.75
CA VAL A 60 -10.89 25.72 8.52
C VAL A 60 -11.83 24.52 8.63
N LEU A 61 -11.52 23.55 9.50
CA LEU A 61 -12.31 22.34 9.68
C LEU A 61 -13.80 22.61 9.97
N PRO A 62 -14.18 23.49 10.92
CA PRO A 62 -15.59 23.83 11.13
C PRO A 62 -16.26 24.32 9.84
N VAL A 63 -15.59 25.19 9.07
CA VAL A 63 -16.13 25.73 7.82
C VAL A 63 -16.35 24.65 6.76
N LEU A 64 -15.40 23.70 6.62
CA LEU A 64 -15.53 22.58 5.69
C LEU A 64 -16.64 21.61 6.13
N ASN A 65 -16.89 21.52 7.44
CA ASN A 65 -17.91 20.67 8.05
C ASN A 65 -19.24 21.40 8.28
N ALA A 66 -19.37 22.68 7.94
CA ALA A 66 -20.56 23.48 8.22
C ALA A 66 -21.81 22.99 7.48
N ARG A 67 -21.60 22.34 6.33
CA ARG A 67 -22.65 21.85 5.43
C ARG A 67 -22.54 20.36 5.13
N ARG A 68 -21.61 19.68 5.80
CA ARG A 68 -21.24 18.30 5.55
C ARG A 68 -20.97 17.63 6.89
N ASP A 69 -21.22 16.34 7.03
CA ASP A 69 -20.80 15.61 8.23
C ASP A 69 -19.62 14.73 7.86
N ILE A 70 -18.47 15.38 7.66
CA ILE A 70 -17.21 14.73 7.33
C ILE A 70 -16.64 14.12 8.61
N ARG A 71 -16.32 12.83 8.55
CA ARG A 71 -15.74 12.07 9.65
C ARG A 71 -14.60 11.18 9.19
N ASN A 72 -13.79 10.77 10.15
CA ASN A 72 -12.74 9.78 9.94
C ASN A 72 -13.30 8.36 10.20
N ASP A 73 -13.26 7.50 9.18
CA ASP A 73 -13.58 6.08 9.25
C ASP A 73 -12.29 5.26 9.00
N ASP A 74 -11.65 4.83 10.08
CA ASP A 74 -10.44 3.99 10.06
C ASP A 74 -9.32 4.47 9.10
N GLY A 75 -9.13 5.79 8.98
CA GLY A 75 -8.10 6.42 8.15
C GLY A 75 -8.59 6.95 6.80
N CYS A 76 -9.82 6.62 6.42
CA CYS A 76 -10.56 7.20 5.31
C CYS A 76 -11.42 8.36 5.80
N MET A 77 -11.68 9.35 4.93
CA MET A 77 -12.60 10.44 5.23
C MET A 77 -13.90 10.16 4.50
N VAL A 78 -15.01 10.27 5.23
CA VAL A 78 -16.34 9.99 4.70
C VAL A 78 -17.28 11.13 5.03
N ASP A 79 -18.17 11.46 4.11
CA ASP A 79 -19.23 12.42 4.30
C ASP A 79 -20.54 11.66 4.56
N LEU A 80 -21.05 11.76 5.79
CA LEU A 80 -22.28 11.08 6.19
C LEU A 80 -23.54 11.75 5.64
N THR A 81 -23.44 12.97 5.10
CA THR A 81 -24.57 13.71 4.51
C THR A 81 -24.73 13.46 3.02
N ALA A 82 -23.68 12.95 2.36
CA ALA A 82 -23.70 12.63 0.94
C ALA A 82 -23.97 11.12 0.74
N PRO A 83 -25.08 10.73 0.10
CA PRO A 83 -25.33 9.32 -0.20
C PRO A 83 -24.34 8.83 -1.25
N ALA A 84 -23.58 7.77 -0.96
CA ALA A 84 -22.87 7.02 -1.98
C ALA A 84 -23.82 6.08 -2.74
N ILE A 85 -23.32 5.53 -3.84
CA ILE A 85 -23.92 4.38 -4.52
C ILE A 85 -24.00 3.26 -3.46
N ASP A 86 -25.21 2.73 -3.22
CA ASP A 86 -25.53 1.70 -2.21
C ASP A 86 -25.85 2.17 -0.78
N GLY A 87 -25.98 3.47 -0.52
CA GLY A 87 -26.43 4.00 0.78
C GLY A 87 -25.34 4.04 1.87
N GLU A 88 -24.09 3.74 1.50
CA GLU A 88 -22.92 4.00 2.33
C GLU A 88 -22.53 5.50 2.29
N PRO A 89 -21.79 6.01 3.28
CA PRO A 89 -21.25 7.37 3.24
C PRO A 89 -20.30 7.58 2.04
N ALA A 90 -20.38 8.75 1.39
CA ALA A 90 -19.49 9.07 0.29
C ALA A 90 -18.05 9.30 0.78
N ALA A 91 -17.07 8.72 0.08
CA ALA A 91 -15.66 8.97 0.39
C ALA A 91 -15.26 10.40 -0.01
N VAL A 92 -14.60 11.12 0.90
CA VAL A 92 -14.06 12.46 0.65
C VAL A 92 -12.60 12.34 0.27
N GLY A 93 -12.28 12.79 -0.94
CA GLY A 93 -10.92 12.75 -1.46
C GLY A 93 -10.01 13.80 -0.81
N LEU A 94 -8.71 13.54 -0.74
CA LEU A 94 -7.73 14.53 -0.27
C LEU A 94 -7.69 15.78 -1.18
N ALA A 95 -7.86 15.59 -2.49
CA ALA A 95 -7.94 16.67 -3.46
C ALA A 95 -9.12 17.62 -3.19
N GLU A 96 -10.27 17.05 -2.84
CA GLU A 96 -11.48 17.80 -2.51
C GLU A 96 -11.28 18.68 -1.25
N LEU A 97 -10.61 18.16 -0.22
CA LEU A 97 -10.23 18.97 0.94
C LEU A 97 -9.24 20.08 0.58
N ILE A 98 -8.25 19.80 -0.27
CA ILE A 98 -7.29 20.80 -0.73
C ILE A 98 -8.02 21.94 -1.45
N ASP A 99 -8.99 21.61 -2.31
CA ASP A 99 -9.80 22.57 -3.04
C ASP A 99 -10.70 23.37 -2.10
N GLY A 100 -11.30 22.72 -1.10
CA GLY A 100 -12.08 23.39 -0.05
C GLY A 100 -11.26 24.38 0.77
N VAL A 101 -10.06 23.99 1.20
CA VAL A 101 -9.13 24.89 1.92
C VAL A 101 -8.71 26.05 1.02
N ARG A 102 -8.38 25.78 -0.25
CA ARG A 102 -8.02 26.82 -1.21
C ARG A 102 -9.17 27.80 -1.44
N ALA A 103 -10.39 27.32 -1.60
CA ALA A 103 -11.58 28.14 -1.76
C ALA A 103 -11.85 29.01 -0.52
N PHE A 104 -11.68 28.45 0.69
CA PHE A 104 -11.76 29.22 1.93
C PHE A 104 -10.74 30.36 1.96
N ILE A 105 -9.47 30.09 1.63
CA ILE A 105 -8.41 31.12 1.62
C ILE A 105 -8.72 32.21 0.57
N ALA A 106 -9.19 31.81 -0.61
CA ALA A 106 -9.56 32.75 -1.68
C ALA A 106 -10.74 33.65 -1.30
N ALA A 107 -11.64 33.17 -0.43
CA ALA A 107 -12.79 33.90 0.06
C ALA A 107 -12.50 34.79 1.29
N LEU A 108 -11.28 34.77 1.83
CA LEU A 108 -10.92 35.63 2.98
C LEU A 108 -11.08 37.11 2.61
N PRO A 109 -11.80 37.92 3.42
CA PRO A 109 -11.88 39.36 3.21
C PRO A 109 -10.51 40.04 3.21
N GLU A 110 -10.40 41.18 2.53
CA GLU A 110 -9.20 42.01 2.67
C GLU A 110 -9.31 42.80 3.98
N ASP A 111 -8.38 42.55 4.90
CA ASP A 111 -8.30 43.24 6.18
C ASP A 111 -6.84 43.54 6.50
N HIS A 112 -6.45 44.80 6.36
CA HIS A 112 -5.08 45.26 6.60
C HIS A 112 -4.75 45.41 8.09
N THR A 113 -5.74 45.28 8.98
CA THR A 113 -5.56 45.34 10.43
C THR A 113 -5.35 43.97 11.07
N ALA A 114 -5.54 42.90 10.28
CA ALA A 114 -5.31 41.53 10.70
C ALA A 114 -3.81 41.18 10.85
N GLY A 115 -3.51 40.17 11.66
CA GLY A 115 -2.14 39.68 11.86
C GLY A 115 -1.49 39.17 10.57
N ARG A 116 -0.16 39.16 10.51
CA ARG A 116 0.57 38.78 9.28
C ARG A 116 0.19 37.41 8.73
N PRO A 117 0.00 36.34 9.53
CA PRO A 117 -0.42 35.03 9.02
C PRO A 117 -1.72 35.06 8.23
N TYR A 118 -2.62 36.01 8.49
CA TYR A 118 -3.85 36.21 7.73
C TYR A 118 -3.56 36.87 6.38
N CYS A 119 -2.89 38.03 6.42
CA CYS A 119 -2.59 38.86 5.26
C CYS A 119 -1.71 38.11 4.24
N ASP A 120 -0.70 37.40 4.74
CA ASP A 120 0.30 36.73 3.93
C ASP A 120 -0.20 35.41 3.31
N LEU A 121 -1.31 34.84 3.80
CA LEU A 121 -1.85 33.57 3.30
C LEU A 121 -2.40 33.70 1.87
N ARG A 122 -3.15 34.76 1.57
CA ARG A 122 -3.61 35.04 0.20
C ARG A 122 -2.44 35.33 -0.73
N LEU A 123 -1.47 36.11 -0.26
CA LEU A 123 -0.24 36.41 -1.02
C LEU A 123 0.54 35.13 -1.34
N PHE A 124 0.66 34.21 -0.40
CA PHE A 124 1.32 32.92 -0.61
C PHE A 124 0.63 32.10 -1.70
N ILE A 125 -0.70 31.96 -1.67
CA ILE A 125 -1.43 31.20 -2.69
C ILE A 125 -1.25 31.80 -4.10
N LEU A 126 -1.14 33.13 -4.19
CA LEU A 126 -1.03 33.85 -5.47
C LEU A 126 0.40 33.92 -6.02
N ALA A 127 1.40 34.07 -5.15
CA ALA A 127 2.77 34.42 -5.55
C ALA A 127 3.80 33.29 -5.38
N ALA A 128 3.50 32.24 -4.60
CA ALA A 128 4.42 31.13 -4.42
C ALA A 128 4.36 30.13 -5.59
N MET A 129 5.44 29.37 -5.78
CA MET A 129 5.46 28.30 -6.78
C MET A 129 4.34 27.27 -6.55
N PRO A 130 3.67 26.78 -7.61
CA PRO A 130 2.54 25.86 -7.48
C PRO A 130 2.85 24.60 -6.65
N VAL A 131 4.07 24.07 -6.76
CA VAL A 131 4.51 22.89 -5.99
C VAL A 131 4.59 23.18 -4.48
N THR A 132 5.03 24.37 -4.09
CA THR A 132 5.12 24.80 -2.69
C THR A 132 3.74 25.00 -2.09
N VAL A 133 2.84 25.63 -2.85
CA VAL A 133 1.42 25.78 -2.47
C VAL A 133 0.77 24.41 -2.31
N ALA A 134 0.95 23.50 -3.27
CA ALA A 134 0.40 22.15 -3.20
C ALA A 134 0.93 21.36 -1.99
N GLY A 135 2.23 21.46 -1.68
CA GLY A 135 2.82 20.83 -0.51
C GLY A 135 2.25 21.37 0.80
N TYR A 136 2.10 22.68 0.93
CA TYR A 136 1.50 23.30 2.11
C TYR A 136 0.03 22.89 2.28
N LEU A 137 -0.79 23.00 1.22
CA LEU A 137 -2.21 22.63 1.28
C LEU A 137 -2.43 21.14 1.56
N ARG A 138 -1.57 20.27 1.03
CA ARG A 138 -1.58 18.84 1.38
C ARG A 138 -1.35 18.64 2.89
N ASN A 139 -0.36 19.31 3.47
CA ASN A 139 -0.08 19.21 4.90
C ASN A 139 -1.26 19.70 5.76
N VAL A 140 -1.96 20.74 5.31
CA VAL A 140 -3.18 21.25 5.96
C VAL A 140 -4.30 20.21 5.86
N ALA A 141 -4.56 19.66 4.68
CA ALA A 141 -5.58 18.64 4.48
C ALA A 141 -5.31 17.35 5.28
N ASP A 142 -4.04 16.94 5.40
CA ASP A 142 -3.63 15.84 6.27
C ASP A 142 -3.81 16.15 7.76
N ALA A 143 -3.66 17.42 8.16
CA ALA A 143 -3.97 17.85 9.52
C ALA A 143 -5.48 17.86 9.76
N VAL A 144 -6.29 18.36 8.81
CA VAL A 144 -7.76 18.29 8.85
C VAL A 144 -8.20 16.83 9.04
N ARG A 145 -7.68 15.91 8.21
CA ARG A 145 -7.99 14.48 8.31
C ARG A 145 -7.76 13.89 9.70
N ARG A 146 -6.69 14.32 10.38
CA ARG A 146 -6.32 13.87 11.73
C ARG A 146 -7.17 14.50 12.82
N SER A 147 -7.65 15.72 12.61
CA SER A 147 -8.53 16.44 13.54
C SER A 147 -10.02 16.06 13.39
N LEU A 148 -10.40 15.34 12.33
CA LEU A 148 -11.78 14.91 12.12
C LEU A 148 -12.30 13.99 13.25
N PRO A 149 -13.54 14.18 13.71
CA PRO A 149 -14.21 13.23 14.59
C PRO A 149 -14.27 11.85 13.95
N ARG A 150 -14.08 10.79 14.76
CA ARG A 150 -14.25 9.42 14.27
C ARG A 150 -15.73 9.09 14.07
N VAL A 151 -16.04 8.28 13.07
CA VAL A 151 -17.38 7.70 12.95
C VAL A 151 -17.63 6.82 14.17
N VAL A 152 -18.54 7.25 15.04
CA VAL A 152 -19.03 6.41 16.14
C VAL A 152 -20.01 5.40 15.55
N ARG A 153 -19.48 4.26 15.08
CA ARG A 153 -20.32 3.11 14.78
C ARG A 153 -20.67 2.44 16.12
N ALA A 154 -21.93 2.01 16.26
CA ALA A 154 -22.26 1.00 17.26
C ALA A 154 -21.19 -0.11 17.17
N PRO A 155 -20.74 -0.70 18.29
CA PRO A 155 -19.77 -1.77 18.23
C PRO A 155 -20.28 -2.78 17.22
N ARG A 156 -19.69 -2.81 16.02
CA ARG A 156 -19.84 -3.96 15.16
C ARG A 156 -19.38 -5.08 16.06
N GLU A 157 -20.23 -6.08 16.28
CA GLU A 157 -19.73 -7.35 16.74
C GLU A 157 -18.60 -7.67 15.77
N ARG A 158 -17.37 -7.42 16.20
CA ARG A 158 -16.20 -7.89 15.49
C ARG A 158 -16.38 -9.37 15.66
N ARG A 159 -17.04 -10.00 14.69
CA ARG A 159 -17.09 -11.45 14.58
C ARG A 159 -15.63 -11.82 14.71
N LYS A 160 -15.27 -12.36 15.88
CA LYS A 160 -13.87 -12.65 16.19
C LYS A 160 -13.50 -13.60 15.08
N GLN A 161 -12.73 -13.13 14.11
CA GLN A 161 -12.31 -13.99 13.03
C GLN A 161 -11.74 -15.22 13.70
N THR A 162 -12.31 -16.37 13.37
CA THR A 162 -11.84 -17.61 13.95
C THR A 162 -10.35 -17.72 13.61
N PRO A 163 -9.55 -18.43 14.42
CA PRO A 163 -8.16 -18.70 14.08
C PRO A 163 -8.02 -19.16 12.62
N GLU A 164 -8.96 -19.98 12.14
CA GLU A 164 -9.04 -20.46 10.76
C GLU A 164 -9.24 -19.34 9.73
N GLU A 165 -10.17 -18.41 9.96
CA GLU A 165 -10.40 -17.26 9.07
C GLU A 165 -9.18 -16.33 9.02
N ARG A 166 -8.50 -16.12 10.15
CA ARG A 166 -7.24 -15.36 10.19
C ARG A 166 -6.12 -16.09 9.44
N HIS A 167 -6.02 -17.40 9.60
CA HIS A 167 -5.05 -18.21 8.87
C HIS A 167 -5.35 -18.25 7.36
N ALA A 168 -6.62 -18.26 6.96
CA ALA A 168 -7.02 -18.19 5.55
C ALA A 168 -6.70 -16.80 4.95
N ALA A 169 -7.05 -15.72 5.64
CA ALA A 169 -6.76 -14.36 5.19
C ALA A 169 -5.25 -14.09 5.11
N LYS A 170 -4.47 -14.56 6.11
CA LYS A 170 -3.01 -14.48 6.09
C LYS A 170 -2.43 -15.31 4.94
N ARG A 171 -2.93 -16.53 4.69
CA ARG A 171 -2.51 -17.35 3.55
C ARG A 171 -2.80 -16.67 2.22
N ALA A 172 -3.96 -16.03 2.07
CA ALA A 172 -4.32 -15.29 0.87
C ALA A 172 -3.44 -14.05 0.64
N PHE A 173 -3.17 -13.27 1.70
CA PHE A 173 -2.25 -12.13 1.65
C PHE A 173 -0.83 -12.59 1.29
N ASP A 174 -0.30 -13.60 2.00
CA ASP A 174 1.03 -14.16 1.72
C ASP A 174 1.11 -14.73 0.29
N ALA A 175 0.03 -15.29 -0.26
CA ALA A 175 -0.04 -15.77 -1.63
C ALA A 175 -0.04 -14.63 -2.65
N ALA A 176 -0.79 -13.55 -2.39
CA ALA A 176 -0.84 -12.36 -3.23
C ALA A 176 0.51 -11.62 -3.25
N THR A 177 1.12 -11.40 -2.08
CA THR A 177 2.47 -10.80 -1.98
C THR A 177 3.51 -11.68 -2.67
N ARG A 178 3.43 -13.01 -2.53
CA ARG A 178 4.31 -13.92 -3.28
C ARG A 178 4.07 -13.83 -4.80
N ALA A 179 2.85 -13.60 -5.26
CA ALA A 179 2.54 -13.45 -6.68
C ALA A 179 3.09 -12.11 -7.24
N GLU A 180 2.97 -11.03 -6.49
CA GLU A 180 3.49 -9.71 -6.83
C GLU A 180 5.04 -9.71 -6.89
N ILE A 181 5.71 -10.28 -5.87
CA ILE A 181 7.17 -10.46 -5.84
C ILE A 181 7.65 -11.28 -7.04
N ARG A 182 6.89 -12.32 -7.46
CA ARG A 182 7.23 -13.14 -8.64
C ARG A 182 7.20 -12.34 -9.95
N GLU A 183 6.38 -11.30 -10.04
CA GLU A 183 6.27 -10.46 -11.23
C GLU A 183 7.40 -9.42 -11.30
N THR A 184 7.77 -8.83 -10.16
CA THR A 184 8.89 -7.87 -10.06
C THR A 184 10.25 -8.54 -10.24
N ASP A 185 10.42 -9.79 -9.79
CA ASP A 185 11.69 -10.52 -9.84
C ASP A 185 12.02 -11.12 -11.23
N ARG A 186 11.09 -11.14 -12.19
CA ARG A 186 11.28 -11.83 -13.50
C ARG A 186 12.58 -11.45 -14.22
N PRO A 187 12.94 -10.16 -14.37
CA PRO A 187 14.19 -9.77 -15.02
C PRO A 187 15.44 -10.29 -14.27
N SER A 188 15.39 -10.31 -12.94
CA SER A 188 16.47 -10.79 -12.06
C SER A 188 16.60 -12.32 -12.08
N GLN A 189 15.47 -13.04 -12.19
CA GLN A 189 15.43 -14.49 -12.39
C GLN A 189 15.99 -14.86 -13.78
N GLU A 190 15.63 -14.13 -14.84
CA GLU A 190 16.22 -14.32 -16.17
C GLU A 190 17.73 -14.09 -16.14
N ALA A 191 18.21 -13.05 -15.44
CA ALA A 191 19.64 -12.78 -15.31
C ALA A 191 20.38 -13.92 -14.59
N ALA A 192 19.79 -14.49 -13.53
CA ALA A 192 20.34 -15.65 -12.83
C ALA A 192 20.39 -16.90 -13.72
N ALA A 193 19.33 -17.18 -14.49
CA ALA A 193 19.31 -18.28 -15.44
C ALA A 193 20.38 -18.12 -16.54
N ARG A 194 20.54 -16.90 -17.09
CA ARG A 194 21.61 -16.60 -18.06
C ARG A 194 22.99 -16.82 -17.48
N TYR A 195 23.21 -16.40 -16.23
CA TYR A 195 24.48 -16.62 -15.53
C TYR A 195 24.81 -18.11 -15.43
N LEU A 196 23.82 -18.95 -15.08
CA LEU A 196 24.00 -20.39 -14.93
C LEU A 196 24.32 -21.08 -16.26
N LEU A 197 23.62 -20.70 -17.34
CA LEU A 197 23.90 -21.21 -18.68
C LEU A 197 25.32 -20.85 -19.13
N LEU A 198 25.72 -19.59 -18.96
CA LEU A 198 27.08 -19.13 -19.25
C LEU A 198 28.14 -19.85 -18.40
N LEU A 199 27.83 -20.16 -17.14
CA LEU A 199 28.73 -20.91 -16.28
C LEU A 199 28.92 -22.36 -16.78
N GLN A 200 27.85 -23.01 -17.24
CA GLN A 200 27.94 -24.37 -17.80
C GLN A 200 28.76 -24.41 -19.09
N GLU A 201 28.50 -23.48 -20.01
CA GLU A 201 29.28 -23.32 -21.25
C GLU A 201 30.78 -23.18 -20.96
N ARG A 202 31.14 -22.39 -19.94
CA ARG A 202 32.54 -22.12 -19.58
C ARG A 202 33.21 -23.25 -18.79
N SER A 203 32.44 -23.96 -17.98
CA SER A 203 32.99 -25.01 -17.09
C SER A 203 33.14 -26.34 -17.81
N GLY A 204 32.36 -26.57 -18.88
CA GLY A 204 32.26 -27.88 -19.53
C GLY A 204 31.44 -28.88 -18.71
N PRO A 205 31.15 -30.07 -19.27
CA PRO A 205 30.35 -31.09 -18.60
C PRO A 205 31.12 -31.79 -17.46
N GLY A 206 30.38 -32.26 -16.44
CA GLY A 206 30.91 -33.12 -15.38
C GLY A 206 31.55 -32.39 -14.19
N VAL A 207 31.60 -31.06 -14.20
CA VAL A 207 32.14 -30.27 -13.08
C VAL A 207 31.18 -30.30 -11.91
N VAL A 208 31.69 -30.71 -10.74
CA VAL A 208 30.93 -30.77 -9.49
C VAL A 208 31.08 -29.46 -8.74
N ILE A 209 29.97 -28.80 -8.43
CA ILE A 209 29.95 -27.50 -7.75
C ILE A 209 29.05 -27.58 -6.51
N ALA A 210 29.57 -27.19 -5.35
CA ALA A 210 28.78 -27.08 -4.14
C ALA A 210 27.74 -25.94 -4.27
N PRO A 211 26.48 -26.12 -3.80
CA PRO A 211 25.44 -25.11 -3.88
C PRO A 211 25.85 -23.77 -3.25
N LYS A 212 26.57 -23.82 -2.12
CA LYS A 212 27.05 -22.62 -1.43
C LYS A 212 28.02 -21.82 -2.30
N ASP A 213 28.94 -22.51 -2.97
CA ASP A 213 29.93 -21.86 -3.84
C ASP A 213 29.30 -21.34 -5.12
N LEU A 214 28.37 -22.09 -5.70
CA LEU A 214 27.60 -21.66 -6.86
C LEU A 214 26.86 -20.34 -6.58
N HIS A 215 26.13 -20.28 -5.46
CA HIS A 215 25.43 -19.07 -5.05
C HIS A 215 26.39 -17.92 -4.73
N LYS A 216 27.53 -18.17 -4.06
CA LYS A 216 28.53 -17.15 -3.76
C LYS A 216 29.09 -16.52 -5.05
N ARG A 217 29.39 -17.33 -6.07
CA ARG A 217 29.88 -16.86 -7.36
C ARG A 217 28.81 -16.00 -8.08
N TYR A 218 27.55 -16.43 -8.06
CA TYR A 218 26.44 -15.63 -8.59
C TYR A 218 26.29 -14.30 -7.86
N ALA A 219 26.23 -14.32 -6.52
CA ALA A 219 26.05 -13.10 -5.72
C ALA A 219 27.19 -12.10 -5.95
N THR A 220 28.43 -12.58 -6.12
CA THR A 220 29.59 -11.75 -6.46
C THR A 220 29.42 -11.13 -7.86
N ALA A 221 28.98 -11.92 -8.85
CA ALA A 221 28.75 -11.43 -10.21
C ALA A 221 27.58 -10.42 -10.29
N ALA A 222 26.50 -10.66 -9.56
CA ALA A 222 25.36 -9.75 -9.47
C ALA A 222 25.76 -8.42 -8.81
N ALA A 223 26.50 -8.48 -7.70
CA ALA A 223 27.00 -7.28 -7.01
C ALA A 223 27.95 -6.43 -7.87
N SER A 224 28.66 -7.05 -8.82
CA SER A 224 29.53 -6.33 -9.77
C SER A 224 28.81 -5.73 -10.98
N SER A 225 27.48 -5.88 -11.07
CA SER A 225 26.68 -5.45 -12.20
C SER A 225 25.61 -4.45 -11.78
N ASP A 226 25.72 -3.20 -12.22
CA ASP A 226 24.75 -2.12 -11.95
C ASP A 226 23.34 -2.39 -12.51
N ARG A 227 23.18 -3.44 -13.32
CA ARG A 227 21.94 -3.76 -14.06
C ARG A 227 21.17 -4.96 -13.52
N VAL A 228 21.65 -5.61 -12.45
CA VAL A 228 21.05 -6.87 -11.96
C VAL A 228 20.91 -6.82 -10.44
N GLU A 229 19.67 -6.87 -9.96
CA GLU A 229 19.42 -7.08 -8.53
C GLU A 229 19.63 -8.57 -8.18
N PRO A 230 20.31 -8.88 -7.06
CA PRO A 230 20.54 -10.25 -6.64
C PRO A 230 19.23 -10.90 -6.17
N ILE A 231 18.90 -12.05 -6.74
CA ILE A 231 17.73 -12.83 -6.27
C ILE A 231 18.05 -13.55 -4.95
N GLY A 232 17.00 -13.82 -4.17
CA GLY A 232 17.10 -14.57 -2.92
C GLY A 232 17.65 -15.99 -3.13
N ARG A 233 18.39 -16.49 -2.12
CA ARG A 233 19.11 -17.78 -2.17
C ARG A 233 18.26 -18.98 -2.55
N ASN A 234 17.04 -19.08 -2.02
CA ASN A 234 16.15 -20.20 -2.33
C ASN A 234 15.70 -20.15 -3.79
N LYS A 235 15.35 -18.95 -4.29
CA LYS A 235 14.89 -18.76 -5.65
C LYS A 235 15.99 -19.07 -6.67
N PHE A 236 17.23 -18.68 -6.34
CA PHE A 236 18.39 -19.05 -7.13
C PHE A 236 18.55 -20.57 -7.29
N PHE A 237 18.35 -21.34 -6.21
CA PHE A 237 18.47 -22.80 -6.30
C PHE A 237 17.33 -23.47 -7.06
N GLU A 238 16.11 -22.94 -7.02
CA GLU A 238 15.03 -23.41 -7.89
C GLU A 238 15.39 -23.23 -9.38
N ILE A 239 15.93 -22.06 -9.74
CA ILE A 239 16.41 -21.80 -11.11
C ILE A 239 17.57 -22.73 -11.46
N ALA A 240 18.51 -22.94 -10.53
CA ALA A 240 19.64 -23.83 -10.75
C ALA A 240 19.23 -25.29 -10.93
N ASP A 241 18.22 -25.77 -10.20
CA ASP A 241 17.72 -27.13 -10.34
C ASP A 241 17.13 -27.39 -11.75
N ILE A 242 16.63 -26.35 -12.42
CA ILE A 242 16.10 -26.44 -13.80
C ILE A 242 17.18 -26.18 -14.84
N ALA A 243 17.95 -25.10 -14.68
CA ALA A 243 18.98 -24.69 -15.63
C ALA A 243 20.17 -25.65 -15.64
N VAL A 244 20.62 -26.07 -14.45
CA VAL A 244 21.75 -26.98 -14.30
C VAL A 244 21.33 -28.44 -14.18
N GLY A 245 20.20 -28.68 -13.52
CA GLY A 245 19.69 -30.00 -13.18
C GLY A 245 19.64 -30.20 -11.66
N PRO A 246 18.89 -31.21 -11.19
CA PRO A 246 18.67 -31.42 -9.77
C PRO A 246 19.96 -31.73 -9.03
N ARG A 247 20.04 -31.23 -7.79
CA ARG A 247 21.15 -31.52 -6.88
C ARG A 247 21.28 -33.02 -6.65
N THR A 248 22.47 -33.56 -6.88
CA THR A 248 22.79 -34.96 -6.60
C THR A 248 23.76 -35.06 -5.44
N ARG A 249 23.71 -36.18 -4.71
CA ARG A 249 24.65 -36.42 -3.60
C ARG A 249 26.01 -36.80 -4.18
N ARG A 250 27.02 -35.95 -4.01
CA ARG A 250 28.39 -36.17 -4.48
C ARG A 250 29.38 -35.96 -3.34
N ARG A 251 30.60 -36.48 -3.48
CA ARG A 251 31.68 -36.19 -2.54
C ARG A 251 32.37 -34.90 -2.94
N ILE A 252 32.37 -33.93 -2.04
CA ILE A 252 33.13 -32.68 -2.15
C ILE A 252 34.02 -32.62 -0.91
N ASP A 253 35.33 -32.43 -1.10
CA ASP A 253 36.32 -32.45 -0.01
C ASP A 253 36.21 -33.70 0.88
N GLY A 254 35.98 -34.87 0.24
CA GLY A 254 35.83 -36.16 0.91
C GLY A 254 34.48 -36.40 1.61
N LYS A 255 33.60 -35.40 1.72
CA LYS A 255 32.31 -35.50 2.43
C LYS A 255 31.13 -35.58 1.46
N PRO A 256 30.12 -36.45 1.69
CA PRO A 256 28.93 -36.51 0.86
C PRO A 256 28.04 -35.30 1.11
N GLN A 257 27.89 -34.45 0.10
CA GLN A 257 27.11 -33.22 0.15
C GLN A 257 26.25 -33.08 -1.12
N PRO A 258 25.13 -32.33 -1.08
CA PRO A 258 24.38 -31.99 -2.28
C PRO A 258 25.26 -31.16 -3.21
N ALA A 259 25.26 -31.49 -4.50
CA ALA A 259 26.11 -30.85 -5.50
C ALA A 259 25.36 -30.71 -6.84
N TYR A 260 25.72 -29.67 -7.58
CA TYR A 260 25.37 -29.53 -8.99
C TYR A 260 26.46 -30.18 -9.83
N VAL A 261 26.06 -30.88 -10.89
CA VAL A 261 26.97 -31.41 -11.90
C VAL A 261 26.64 -30.70 -13.19
N THR A 262 27.60 -29.96 -13.75
CA THR A 262 27.39 -29.26 -15.03
C THR A 262 27.13 -30.28 -16.13
N ARG A 263 26.25 -29.92 -17.06
CA ARG A 263 25.89 -30.75 -18.20
C ARG A 263 26.54 -30.19 -19.45
N GLU A 264 26.55 -31.00 -20.49
CA GLU A 264 26.91 -30.50 -21.81
C GLU A 264 25.80 -29.56 -22.29
N VAL A 265 26.21 -28.35 -22.68
CA VAL A 265 25.32 -27.34 -23.22
C VAL A 265 25.97 -26.83 -24.51
N PRO A 266 25.24 -26.74 -25.62
CA PRO A 266 25.78 -26.18 -26.86
C PRO A 266 26.25 -24.73 -26.61
N GLN A 267 27.26 -24.30 -27.36
CA GLN A 267 27.64 -22.88 -27.34
C GLN A 267 26.50 -22.04 -27.88
N MET A 268 26.00 -21.10 -27.07
CA MET A 268 24.91 -20.23 -27.46
C MET A 268 25.38 -18.79 -27.61
N THR A 269 24.76 -18.09 -28.55
CA THR A 269 24.84 -16.64 -28.66
C THR A 269 24.27 -15.97 -27.40
N ARG A 270 24.50 -14.66 -27.29
CA ARG A 270 23.92 -13.86 -26.20
C ARG A 270 22.39 -13.85 -26.24
N GLU A 271 21.80 -13.86 -27.42
CA GLU A 271 20.35 -13.80 -27.62
C GLU A 271 19.70 -15.16 -27.32
N GLU A 272 20.28 -16.26 -27.82
CA GLU A 272 19.81 -17.61 -27.50
C GLU A 272 19.82 -17.90 -25.99
N ARG A 273 20.88 -17.48 -25.27
CA ARG A 273 20.89 -17.58 -23.80
C ARG A 273 19.80 -16.76 -23.14
N LYS A 274 19.50 -15.59 -23.69
CA LYS A 274 18.45 -14.71 -23.18
C LYS A 274 17.08 -15.34 -23.36
N ASP A 275 16.83 -15.95 -24.50
CA ASP A 275 15.55 -16.59 -24.78
C ASP A 275 15.40 -17.91 -24.03
N LEU A 276 16.47 -18.70 -23.90
CA LEU A 276 16.44 -19.92 -23.07
C LEU A 276 16.22 -19.59 -21.58
N ALA A 277 16.84 -18.52 -21.07
CA ALA A 277 16.59 -18.06 -19.71
C ALA A 277 15.14 -17.62 -19.48
N ARG A 278 14.53 -16.94 -20.47
CA ARG A 278 13.10 -16.59 -20.43
C ARG A 278 12.23 -17.83 -20.38
N LEU A 279 12.54 -18.85 -21.19
CA LEU A 279 11.82 -20.12 -21.21
C LEU A 279 11.94 -20.86 -19.87
N ILE A 280 13.12 -20.86 -19.24
CA ILE A 280 13.33 -21.46 -17.91
C ILE A 280 12.43 -20.78 -16.87
N VAL A 281 12.42 -19.44 -16.84
CA VAL A 281 11.60 -18.68 -15.89
C VAL A 281 10.10 -18.84 -16.19
N ALA A 282 9.71 -18.90 -17.46
CA ALA A 282 8.34 -19.15 -17.88
C ALA A 282 7.86 -20.54 -17.43
N LYS A 283 8.68 -21.58 -17.65
CA LYS A 283 8.41 -22.94 -17.19
C LYS A 283 8.27 -23.01 -15.67
N MET A 284 9.14 -22.35 -14.91
CA MET A 284 9.01 -22.24 -13.46
C MET A 284 7.68 -21.62 -13.03
N ALA A 285 7.25 -20.57 -13.72
CA ALA A 285 5.98 -19.91 -13.42
C ALA A 285 4.78 -20.82 -13.74
N GLU A 286 4.89 -21.65 -14.78
CA GLU A 286 3.88 -22.64 -15.16
C GLU A 286 3.81 -23.81 -14.17
N ASP A 287 4.96 -24.36 -13.74
CA ASP A 287 5.02 -25.43 -12.73
C ASP A 287 4.39 -24.95 -11.42
N ILE A 288 4.74 -23.74 -10.96
CA ILE A 288 4.15 -23.12 -9.76
C ILE A 288 2.64 -22.92 -9.92
N ARG A 289 2.16 -22.52 -11.11
CA ARG A 289 0.73 -22.35 -11.37
C ARG A 289 0.01 -23.69 -11.30
N THR A 290 0.60 -24.72 -11.87
CA THR A 290 0.06 -26.09 -11.87
C THR A 290 -0.04 -26.63 -10.45
N ASP A 291 1.01 -26.48 -9.64
CA ASP A 291 1.02 -26.86 -8.23
C ASP A 291 -0.03 -26.08 -7.42
N ALA A 292 -0.18 -24.78 -7.70
CA ALA A 292 -1.18 -23.94 -7.04
C ALA A 292 -2.61 -24.41 -7.39
N LEU A 293 -2.88 -24.70 -8.67
CA LEU A 293 -4.18 -25.21 -9.12
C LEU A 293 -4.49 -26.58 -8.51
N ALA A 294 -3.51 -27.48 -8.43
CA ALA A 294 -3.65 -28.76 -7.75
C ALA A 294 -3.95 -28.59 -6.25
N GLY A 295 -3.26 -27.65 -5.59
CA GLY A 295 -3.52 -27.30 -4.19
C GLY A 295 -4.93 -26.72 -3.97
N PHE A 296 -5.41 -25.87 -4.88
CA PHE A 296 -6.78 -25.35 -4.83
C PHE A 296 -7.83 -26.45 -5.04
N ALA A 297 -7.60 -27.38 -5.96
CA ALA A 297 -8.49 -28.52 -6.17
C ALA A 297 -8.60 -29.39 -4.91
N ALA A 298 -7.47 -29.68 -4.26
CA ALA A 298 -7.46 -30.45 -3.01
C ALA A 298 -8.21 -29.74 -1.87
N LEU A 299 -8.06 -28.42 -1.72
CA LEU A 299 -8.80 -27.63 -0.73
C LEU A 299 -10.31 -27.58 -1.02
N ALA A 300 -10.70 -27.52 -2.30
CA ALA A 300 -12.10 -27.56 -2.69
C ALA A 300 -12.74 -28.92 -2.40
N GLU A 301 -12.01 -30.02 -2.63
CA GLU A 301 -12.46 -31.37 -2.23
C GLU A 301 -12.62 -31.49 -0.71
N GLU A 302 -11.68 -30.97 0.07
CA GLU A 302 -11.77 -30.96 1.54
C GLU A 302 -12.99 -30.16 2.03
N GLN A 303 -13.23 -28.98 1.46
CA GLN A 303 -14.40 -28.16 1.78
C GLN A 303 -15.71 -28.86 1.41
N ASN A 304 -15.79 -29.50 0.23
CA ASN A 304 -16.96 -30.26 -0.17
C ASN A 304 -17.24 -31.44 0.77
N THR A 305 -16.18 -32.10 1.25
CA THR A 305 -16.29 -33.20 2.22
C THR A 305 -16.83 -32.70 3.56
N LEU A 306 -16.35 -31.54 4.04
CA LEU A 306 -16.84 -30.91 5.26
C LEU A 306 -18.30 -30.47 5.15
N VAL A 307 -18.69 -29.87 4.02
CA VAL A 307 -20.09 -29.49 3.76
C VAL A 307 -20.99 -30.72 3.71
N ALA A 308 -20.55 -31.82 3.10
CA ALA A 308 -21.29 -33.08 3.09
C ALA A 308 -21.47 -33.64 4.51
N ALA A 309 -20.41 -33.64 5.33
CA ALA A 309 -20.47 -34.11 6.72
C ALA A 309 -21.40 -33.26 7.60
N VAL A 310 -21.38 -31.93 7.43
CA VAL A 310 -22.29 -31.01 8.13
C VAL A 310 -23.74 -31.24 7.71
N ASN A 311 -23.99 -31.41 6.40
CA ASN A 311 -25.33 -31.68 5.89
C ASN A 311 -25.87 -33.04 6.36
N GLU A 312 -25.00 -34.04 6.54
CA GLU A 312 -25.37 -35.33 7.13
C GLU A 312 -25.72 -35.19 8.62
N ALA A 313 -24.94 -34.43 9.39
CA ALA A 313 -25.18 -34.19 10.81
C ALA A 313 -26.46 -33.37 11.09
N ILE A 314 -26.86 -32.50 10.16
CA ILE A 314 -28.06 -31.64 10.28
C ILE A 314 -29.34 -32.36 9.80
N ARG A 315 -29.25 -33.58 9.24
CA ARG A 315 -30.46 -34.31 8.82
C ARG A 315 -31.41 -34.51 10.01
N PRO A 316 -32.65 -33.98 9.95
CA PRO A 316 -33.58 -34.11 11.05
C PRO A 316 -33.96 -35.58 11.24
N ALA A 317 -33.89 -36.05 12.48
CA ALA A 317 -34.31 -37.40 12.85
C ALA A 317 -35.77 -37.64 12.40
N LYS A 318 -36.03 -38.80 11.78
CA LYS A 318 -37.36 -39.21 11.29
C LYS A 318 -38.42 -38.93 12.36
N VAL A 319 -39.31 -37.98 12.08
CA VAL A 319 -40.44 -37.63 12.94
C VAL A 319 -41.37 -38.83 13.03
N VAL A 320 -41.34 -39.53 14.15
CA VAL A 320 -42.30 -40.59 14.47
C VAL A 320 -43.64 -39.91 14.79
N LYS A 321 -44.66 -40.12 13.94
CA LYS A 321 -46.01 -39.59 14.15
C LYS A 321 -46.60 -40.20 15.42
N LEU A 322 -46.82 -39.38 16.46
CA LEU A 322 -47.55 -39.80 17.66
C LEU A 322 -49.04 -39.95 17.32
N ARG A 323 -49.59 -41.15 17.55
CA ARG A 323 -51.03 -41.45 17.42
C ARG A 323 -51.79 -40.72 18.53
N LYS A 324 -52.85 -39.99 18.16
CA LYS A 324 -53.83 -39.44 19.10
C LYS A 324 -54.56 -40.60 19.79
N VAL A 325 -54.51 -40.62 21.12
CA VAL A 325 -55.36 -41.47 21.96
C VAL A 325 -56.66 -40.71 22.18
N VAL A 326 -57.78 -41.37 21.90
CA VAL A 326 -59.17 -40.91 22.12
C VAL A 326 -59.59 -41.28 23.52
#